data_AF-E4TLM6-F1
#
_entry.id   AF-E4TLM6-F1
#
_cell.length_a   1.000
_cell.length_b   1.000
_cell.length_c   1.000
_cell.angle_alpha   90.00
_cell.angle_beta   90.00
_cell.angle_gamma   90.00
#
_symmetry.space_group_name_H-M   'P 1'
#
loop_
_entity.id
_entity.type
_entity.pdbx_description
1 polymer ?
#
loop_
_entity_poly.entity_id
_entity_poly.type
_entity_poly.pdbx_seq_one_letter_code
_entity_poly.pdbx_strand_id
1 'polypeptide(L)'
;MKKSLLIIGVLLLALNLKAQDENKYYDVDDRPKFYFGLGTGINTFTGLAGISANYILDKTLFVQGGLGLSSWGIRSSIGLRYDHSYTNGFTLGVNLVRSSGIGDIVMTFDSGNGSPNEVNMRFDAASTLNFKAGYNWWFGKHNTFNMNIGYALPFKNQPWAVKDGSTLSQFEQQVLQLVAPGGIILEMGITFGIQ
;
A
#
# COMPACT_ATOMS: atom_id res chain seq x y z
N MET A 1 -28.37 -23.53 4.96
CA MET A 1 -28.91 -22.66 6.04
C MET A 1 -27.85 -21.93 6.87
N LYS A 2 -26.68 -22.52 7.20
CA LYS A 2 -25.66 -21.85 8.04
C LYS A 2 -24.92 -20.65 7.38
N LYS A 3 -24.73 -20.66 6.05
CA LYS A 3 -24.03 -19.56 5.34
C LYS A 3 -24.87 -18.28 5.20
N SER A 4 -26.19 -18.42 5.09
CA SER A 4 -27.11 -17.29 4.91
C SER A 4 -27.29 -16.48 6.21
N LEU A 5 -27.27 -17.14 7.37
CA LEU A 5 -27.32 -16.49 8.69
C LEU A 5 -26.05 -15.66 8.98
N LEU A 6 -24.88 -16.12 8.51
CA LEU A 6 -23.63 -15.37 8.67
C LEU A 6 -23.63 -14.07 7.85
N ILE A 7 -24.15 -14.11 6.63
CA ILE A 7 -24.24 -12.94 5.74
C ILE A 7 -25.23 -11.91 6.31
N ILE A 8 -26.36 -12.35 6.85
CA ILE A 8 -27.33 -11.48 7.53
C ILE A 8 -26.71 -10.86 8.79
N GLY A 9 -25.93 -11.63 9.56
CA GLY A 9 -25.20 -11.11 10.72
C GLY A 9 -24.18 -10.02 10.37
N VAL A 10 -23.40 -10.22 9.30
CA VAL A 10 -22.43 -9.21 8.82
C VAL A 10 -23.14 -7.95 8.30
N LEU A 11 -24.25 -8.10 7.59
CA LEU A 11 -25.08 -6.97 7.12
C LEU A 11 -25.68 -6.18 8.29
N LEU A 12 -26.14 -6.85 9.35
CA LEU A 12 -26.69 -6.19 10.55
C LEU A 12 -25.61 -5.45 11.36
N LEU A 13 -24.37 -5.95 11.38
CA LEU A 13 -23.24 -5.25 12.00
C LEU A 13 -22.84 -3.99 11.19
N ALA A 14 -22.91 -4.05 9.85
CA ALA A 14 -22.66 -2.89 9.00
C ALA A 14 -23.70 -1.78 9.16
N LEU A 15 -24.94 -2.12 9.51
CA LEU A 15 -26.01 -1.13 9.75
C LEU A 15 -25.87 -0.40 11.10
N ASN A 16 -25.27 -1.02 12.11
CA ASN A 16 -25.05 -0.39 13.42
C ASN A 16 -23.91 0.64 13.44
N LEU A 17 -22.96 0.55 12.48
CA LEU A 17 -21.89 1.55 12.32
C LEU A 17 -22.41 2.93 11.89
N LYS A 18 -23.48 2.98 11.10
CA LYS A 18 -24.08 4.26 10.65
C LYS A 18 -24.86 4.99 11.75
N ALA A 19 -25.19 4.33 12.86
CA ALA A 19 -25.98 4.92 13.94
C ALA A 19 -25.13 5.68 14.99
N GLN A 20 -23.80 5.62 14.89
CA GLN A 20 -22.86 6.31 15.79
C GLN A 20 -22.29 7.62 15.22
N ASP A 21 -22.79 8.08 14.06
CA ASP A 21 -22.44 9.40 13.52
C ASP A 21 -23.15 10.49 14.35
N GLU A 22 -22.57 10.85 15.49
CA GLU A 22 -22.73 12.20 16.01
C GLU A 22 -22.15 13.15 14.97
N ASN A 23 -23.00 13.95 14.32
CA ASN A 23 -22.58 15.08 13.47
C ASN A 23 -21.82 16.11 14.34
N LYS A 24 -20.56 15.83 14.66
CA LYS A 24 -19.63 16.81 15.21
C LYS A 24 -19.25 17.72 14.06
N TYR A 25 -19.74 18.95 14.13
CA TYR A 25 -19.32 20.02 13.23
C TYR A 25 -17.85 20.30 13.50
N TYR A 26 -16.97 19.73 12.69
CA TYR A 26 -15.54 20.03 12.75
C TYR A 26 -15.28 21.31 11.97
N ASP A 27 -14.69 22.30 12.62
CA ASP A 27 -14.15 23.46 11.91
C ASP A 27 -12.96 23.00 11.06
N VAL A 28 -12.93 23.45 9.81
CA VAL A 28 -11.85 23.15 8.87
C VAL A 28 -10.53 23.73 9.37
N ASP A 29 -10.59 24.84 10.10
CA ASP A 29 -9.42 25.55 10.62
C ASP A 29 -8.79 24.86 11.86
N ASP A 30 -9.52 23.95 12.51
CA ASP A 30 -9.05 23.17 13.67
C ASP A 30 -8.26 21.89 13.28
N ARG A 31 -8.09 21.64 11.98
CA ARG A 31 -7.41 20.43 11.50
C ARG A 31 -5.87 20.58 11.55
N PRO A 32 -5.15 19.61 12.12
CA PRO A 32 -3.69 19.56 12.03
C PRO A 32 -3.24 19.63 10.57
N LYS A 33 -2.29 20.50 10.24
CA LYS A 33 -1.76 20.56 8.87
C LYS A 33 -0.85 19.38 8.54
N PHE A 34 -0.25 18.78 9.56
CA PHE A 34 0.70 17.68 9.42
C PHE A 34 0.18 16.41 10.07
N TYR A 35 0.47 15.29 9.41
CA TYR A 35 0.00 13.97 9.78
C TYR A 35 1.13 12.97 9.62
N PHE A 36 1.37 12.17 10.64
CA PHE A 36 2.30 11.05 10.59
C PHE A 36 1.53 9.74 10.50
N GLY A 37 1.92 8.86 9.59
CA GLY A 37 1.21 7.61 9.36
C GLY A 37 2.09 6.39 9.37
N LEU A 38 1.49 5.26 9.73
CA LEU A 38 2.02 3.92 9.60
C LEU A 38 1.20 3.19 8.53
N GLY A 39 1.87 2.48 7.63
CA GLY A 39 1.22 1.80 6.52
C GLY A 39 1.83 0.44 6.20
N THR A 40 0.98 -0.48 5.75
CA THR A 40 1.34 -1.85 5.36
C THR A 40 0.53 -2.28 4.14
N GLY A 41 1.08 -3.23 3.38
CA GLY A 41 0.35 -3.96 2.36
C GLY A 41 1.19 -4.35 1.15
N ILE A 42 0.52 -4.59 0.02
CA ILE A 42 1.14 -5.04 -1.24
C ILE A 42 1.19 -3.87 -2.23
N ASN A 43 2.37 -3.61 -2.81
CA ASN A 43 2.63 -2.53 -3.78
C ASN A 43 2.19 -1.12 -3.33
N THR A 44 2.06 -0.90 -2.02
CA THR A 44 1.48 0.32 -1.42
C THR A 44 2.42 1.52 -1.46
N PHE A 45 1.98 2.64 -0.88
CA PHE A 45 2.80 3.83 -0.71
C PHE A 45 4.05 3.59 0.15
N THR A 46 3.96 2.78 1.22
CA THR A 46 5.07 2.50 2.15
C THR A 46 5.65 1.09 2.03
N GLY A 47 5.01 0.19 1.27
CA GLY A 47 5.40 -1.21 1.12
C GLY A 47 4.79 -2.12 2.19
N LEU A 48 5.49 -3.20 2.52
CA LEU A 48 5.09 -4.19 3.52
C LEU A 48 4.94 -3.57 4.90
N ALA A 49 5.80 -2.62 5.26
CA ALA A 49 5.72 -1.82 6.47
C ALA A 49 6.49 -0.53 6.27
N GLY A 50 5.95 0.59 6.76
CA GLY A 50 6.68 1.86 6.74
C GLY A 50 5.92 3.02 7.34
N ILE A 51 6.54 4.17 7.23
CA ILE A 51 6.08 5.45 7.77
C ILE A 51 5.73 6.41 6.62
N SER A 52 4.83 7.33 6.90
CA SER A 52 4.43 8.39 5.98
C SER A 52 4.30 9.73 6.70
N ALA A 53 4.58 10.79 5.97
CA ALA A 53 4.30 12.16 6.33
C ALA A 53 3.28 12.70 5.33
N ASN A 54 2.21 13.31 5.82
CA ASN A 54 1.15 13.86 4.99
C ASN A 54 0.93 15.32 5.41
N TYR A 55 0.96 16.23 4.45
CA TYR A 55 0.77 17.65 4.67
C TYR A 55 -0.45 18.12 3.88
N ILE A 56 -1.33 18.87 4.53
CA ILE A 56 -2.49 19.50 3.89
C ILE A 56 -2.01 20.68 3.07
N LEU A 57 -2.05 20.54 1.75
CA LEU A 57 -1.77 21.62 0.82
C LEU A 57 -2.98 22.54 0.68
N ASP A 58 -4.17 21.93 0.58
CA ASP A 58 -5.46 22.59 0.61
C ASP A 58 -6.44 21.70 1.37
N LYS A 59 -7.54 22.25 1.86
CA LYS A 59 -8.63 21.64 2.66
C LYS A 59 -8.78 20.11 2.53
N THR A 60 -8.79 19.60 1.30
CA THR A 60 -8.97 18.19 0.95
C THR A 60 -7.78 17.56 0.22
N LEU A 61 -6.75 18.33 -0.11
CA LEU A 61 -5.60 17.91 -0.90
C LEU A 61 -4.34 17.77 -0.03
N PHE A 62 -3.72 16.59 -0.12
CA PHE A 62 -2.54 16.20 0.61
C PHE A 62 -1.34 16.05 -0.30
N VAL A 63 -0.20 16.56 0.14
CA VAL A 63 1.11 16.09 -0.32
C VAL A 63 1.58 15.02 0.66
N GLN A 64 2.08 13.91 0.13
CA GLN A 64 2.49 12.75 0.92
C GLN A 64 3.94 12.41 0.59
N GLY A 65 4.72 12.07 1.62
CA GLY A 65 6.03 11.45 1.52
C GLY A 65 6.07 10.16 2.33
N GLY A 66 6.74 9.13 1.85
CA GLY A 66 6.76 7.82 2.51
C GLY A 66 8.11 7.11 2.41
N LEU A 67 8.40 6.34 3.44
CA LEU A 67 9.58 5.47 3.53
C LEU A 67 9.17 4.14 4.16
N GLY A 68 9.68 3.03 3.62
CA GLY A 68 9.41 1.73 4.21
C GLY A 68 10.16 0.58 3.55
N LEU A 69 9.70 -0.63 3.84
CA LEU A 69 10.29 -1.89 3.39
C LEU A 69 9.38 -2.54 2.36
N SER A 70 9.98 -3.16 1.34
CA SER A 70 9.27 -3.92 0.32
C SER A 70 10.00 -5.25 0.03
N SER A 71 9.36 -6.15 -0.71
CA SER A 71 10.01 -7.34 -1.29
C SER A 71 11.22 -7.00 -2.17
N TRP A 72 11.35 -5.73 -2.55
CA TRP A 72 12.36 -5.21 -3.48
C TRP A 72 13.31 -4.20 -2.83
N GLY A 73 13.55 -4.34 -1.52
CA GLY A 73 14.42 -3.47 -0.73
C GLY A 73 13.71 -2.27 -0.11
N ILE A 74 14.46 -1.19 0.14
CA ILE A 74 13.94 0.05 0.74
C ILE A 74 13.06 0.76 -0.28
N ARG A 75 11.89 1.19 0.16
CA ARG A 75 10.88 1.89 -0.63
C ARG A 75 10.80 3.34 -0.20
N SER A 76 10.76 4.23 -1.18
CA SER A 76 10.59 5.67 -1.00
C SER A 76 9.51 6.17 -1.94
N SER A 77 8.67 7.08 -1.47
CA SER A 77 7.49 7.51 -2.21
C SER A 77 7.17 8.98 -2.00
N ILE A 78 6.58 9.57 -3.03
CA ILE A 78 5.98 10.90 -3.00
C ILE A 78 4.67 10.84 -3.76
N GLY A 79 3.67 11.60 -3.34
CA GLY A 79 2.40 11.59 -4.03
C GLY A 79 1.42 12.65 -3.56
N LEU A 80 0.27 12.64 -4.22
CA LEU A 80 -0.88 13.45 -3.89
C LEU A 80 -2.03 12.54 -3.47
N ARG A 81 -2.82 13.00 -2.49
CA ARG A 81 -4.09 12.38 -2.12
C ARG A 81 -5.17 13.43 -1.99
N TYR A 82 -6.33 13.16 -2.55
CA TYR A 82 -7.53 13.95 -2.42
C TYR A 82 -8.53 13.19 -1.56
N ASP A 83 -8.98 13.82 -0.48
CA ASP A 83 -10.00 13.30 0.42
C ASP A 83 -11.33 14.00 0.07
N HIS A 84 -12.36 13.26 -0.33
CA HIS A 84 -13.65 13.86 -0.74
C HIS A 84 -14.35 14.58 0.43
N SER A 85 -14.12 14.12 1.66
CA SER A 85 -14.69 14.67 2.89
C SER A 85 -13.58 15.00 3.89
N TYR A 86 -13.85 15.96 4.79
CA TYR A 86 -12.97 16.31 5.91
C TYR A 86 -12.89 15.22 6.97
N THR A 87 -13.92 14.39 7.08
CA THR A 87 -14.01 13.31 8.06
C THR A 87 -14.02 11.98 7.31
N ASN A 88 -14.93 11.08 7.67
CA ASN A 88 -15.11 9.81 7.01
C ASN A 88 -15.41 10.03 5.52
N GLY A 89 -14.68 9.34 4.65
CA GLY A 89 -14.90 9.56 3.23
C GLY A 89 -13.95 8.83 2.30
N PHE A 90 -14.36 8.89 1.04
CA PHE A 90 -13.62 8.35 -0.08
C PHE A 90 -12.35 9.16 -0.35
N THR A 91 -11.30 8.47 -0.77
CA THR A 91 -10.02 9.07 -1.12
C THR A 91 -9.56 8.62 -2.49
N LEU A 92 -8.82 9.50 -3.17
CA LEU A 92 -8.12 9.22 -4.41
C LEU A 92 -6.65 9.61 -4.26
N GLY A 93 -5.73 8.87 -4.84
CA GLY A 93 -4.32 9.20 -4.76
C GLY A 93 -3.51 8.77 -5.98
N VAL A 94 -2.49 9.57 -6.26
CA VAL A 94 -1.48 9.29 -7.29
C VAL A 94 -0.11 9.43 -6.66
N ASN A 95 0.75 8.42 -6.83
CA ASN A 95 2.05 8.39 -6.17
C ASN A 95 3.13 7.91 -7.13
N LEU A 96 4.31 8.53 -7.04
CA LEU A 96 5.55 8.01 -7.61
C LEU A 96 6.29 7.25 -6.52
N VAL A 97 6.65 6.01 -6.80
CA VAL A 97 7.30 5.15 -5.83
C VAL A 97 8.56 4.54 -6.41
N ARG A 98 9.61 4.45 -5.61
CA ARG A 98 10.89 3.83 -5.96
C ARG A 98 11.29 2.81 -4.90
N SER A 99 11.55 1.58 -5.33
CA SER A 99 12.19 0.53 -4.55
C SER A 99 13.67 0.41 -4.94
N SER A 100 14.55 0.23 -3.96
CA SER A 100 16.01 0.28 -4.15
C SER A 100 16.58 -0.91 -4.93
N GLY A 101 15.91 -2.05 -4.93
CA GLY A 101 16.49 -3.31 -5.37
C GLY A 101 17.38 -3.95 -4.31
N ILE A 102 17.94 -5.12 -4.65
CA ILE A 102 18.81 -5.96 -3.83
C ILE A 102 19.91 -6.51 -4.75
N GLY A 103 21.18 -6.21 -4.46
CA GLY A 103 22.31 -6.48 -5.36
C GLY A 103 22.66 -7.95 -5.54
N ASP A 104 22.51 -8.73 -4.47
CA ASP A 104 22.82 -10.16 -4.40
C ASP A 104 21.78 -10.84 -3.52
N ILE A 105 20.97 -11.71 -4.12
CA ILE A 105 19.97 -12.52 -3.42
C ILE A 105 20.00 -13.94 -3.98
N VAL A 106 20.10 -14.93 -3.09
CA VAL A 106 19.94 -16.34 -3.47
C VAL A 106 18.48 -16.70 -3.24
N MET A 107 17.80 -17.10 -4.31
CA MET A 107 16.43 -17.60 -4.23
C MET A 107 16.43 -19.10 -4.39
N THR A 108 15.72 -19.78 -3.49
CA THR A 108 15.54 -21.22 -3.55
C THR A 108 14.19 -21.51 -4.19
N PHE A 109 14.22 -22.19 -5.34
CA PHE A 109 13.02 -22.68 -6.02
C PHE A 109 12.91 -24.20 -5.88
N ASP A 110 11.68 -24.69 -5.82
CA ASP A 110 11.43 -26.14 -5.84
C ASP A 110 11.47 -26.64 -7.29
N SER A 111 12.46 -27.48 -7.59
CA SER A 111 12.64 -28.05 -8.94
C SER A 111 11.68 -29.20 -9.25
N GLY A 112 10.80 -29.60 -8.32
CA GLY A 112 9.88 -30.73 -8.48
C GLY A 112 10.56 -32.10 -8.41
N ASN A 113 11.89 -32.15 -8.44
CA ASN A 113 12.70 -33.37 -8.34
C ASN A 113 13.26 -33.58 -6.91
N GLY A 114 12.76 -32.84 -5.92
CA GLY A 114 13.16 -32.95 -4.51
C GLY A 114 14.53 -32.33 -4.17
N SER A 115 15.21 -31.71 -5.14
CA SER A 115 16.44 -30.93 -4.90
C SER A 115 16.15 -29.43 -5.02
N PRO A 116 16.44 -28.61 -4.00
CA PRO A 116 16.29 -27.16 -4.10
C PRO A 116 17.20 -26.61 -5.20
N ASN A 117 16.65 -25.78 -6.07
CA ASN A 117 17.41 -25.03 -7.07
C ASN A 117 17.72 -23.65 -6.50
N GLU A 118 18.97 -23.42 -6.11
CA GLU A 118 19.44 -22.11 -5.66
C GLU A 118 19.88 -21.29 -6.86
N VAL A 119 19.25 -20.13 -7.04
CA VAL A 119 19.55 -19.21 -8.14
C VAL A 119 20.04 -17.90 -7.55
N ASN A 120 21.26 -17.50 -7.92
CA ASN A 120 21.81 -16.20 -7.56
C ASN A 120 21.25 -15.12 -8.49
N MET A 121 20.55 -14.16 -7.90
CA MET A 121 19.83 -13.12 -8.61
C MET A 121 20.25 -11.72 -8.15
N ARG A 122 19.97 -10.75 -9.03
CA ARG A 122 19.99 -9.32 -8.73
C ARG A 122 18.61 -8.73 -8.95
N PHE A 123 18.11 -8.01 -7.95
CA PHE A 123 16.92 -7.18 -8.05
C PHE A 123 17.35 -5.74 -8.33
N ASP A 124 17.02 -5.24 -9.52
CA ASP A 124 17.31 -3.87 -9.91
C ASP A 124 16.35 -2.90 -9.21
N ALA A 125 16.80 -1.67 -9.00
CA ALA A 125 15.92 -0.59 -8.57
C ALA A 125 14.75 -0.44 -9.56
N ALA A 126 13.54 -0.29 -9.03
CA ALA A 126 12.32 -0.21 -9.82
C ALA A 126 11.46 0.96 -9.36
N SER A 127 10.76 1.59 -10.30
CA SER A 127 9.84 2.67 -10.00
C SER A 127 8.46 2.39 -10.59
N THR A 128 7.43 2.82 -9.87
CA THR A 128 6.04 2.63 -10.24
C THR A 128 5.26 3.96 -10.14
N LEU A 129 4.28 4.12 -11.03
CA LEU A 129 3.23 5.12 -10.89
C LEU A 129 1.98 4.43 -10.32
N ASN A 130 1.59 4.83 -9.12
CA ASN A 130 0.52 4.19 -8.36
C ASN A 130 -0.75 5.04 -8.42
N PHE A 131 -1.86 4.43 -8.83
CA PHE A 131 -3.20 4.98 -8.69
C PHE A 131 -3.93 4.23 -7.59
N LYS A 132 -4.50 4.95 -6.63
CA LYS A 132 -5.24 4.35 -5.52
C LYS A 132 -6.56 5.07 -5.26
N ALA A 133 -7.52 4.29 -4.81
CA ALA A 133 -8.81 4.73 -4.31
C ALA A 133 -9.05 4.04 -2.97
N GLY A 134 -9.67 4.72 -2.02
CA GLY A 134 -9.80 4.19 -0.68
C GLY A 134 -10.88 4.84 0.14
N TYR A 135 -10.87 4.50 1.42
CA TYR A 135 -11.77 5.07 2.41
C TYR A 135 -11.00 5.35 3.69
N ASN A 136 -11.26 6.53 4.27
CA ASN A 136 -10.74 6.93 5.58
C ASN A 136 -11.86 6.80 6.62
N TRP A 137 -11.56 6.10 7.71
CA TRP A 137 -12.35 6.09 8.94
C TRP A 137 -11.64 6.93 9.99
N TRP A 138 -12.24 8.05 10.35
CA TRP A 138 -11.79 8.94 11.40
C TRP A 138 -12.17 8.40 12.76
N PHE A 139 -11.23 8.52 13.70
CA PHE A 139 -11.44 8.18 15.09
C PHE A 139 -10.64 9.12 15.99
N GLY A 140 -11.10 9.31 17.21
CA GLY A 140 -10.56 10.35 18.08
C GLY A 140 -10.74 11.75 17.47
N LYS A 141 -9.82 12.68 17.77
CA LYS A 141 -9.90 14.05 17.26
C LYS A 141 -9.35 14.19 15.83
N HIS A 142 -8.20 13.57 15.57
CA HIS A 142 -7.45 13.80 14.33
C HIS A 142 -6.75 12.54 13.80
N ASN A 143 -7.24 11.34 14.16
CA ASN A 143 -6.64 10.09 13.69
C ASN A 143 -7.52 9.46 12.63
N THR A 144 -6.88 8.77 11.68
CA THR A 144 -7.60 8.07 10.60
C THR A 144 -7.04 6.68 10.42
N PHE A 145 -7.92 5.70 10.36
CA PHE A 145 -7.63 4.39 9.78
C PHE A 145 -7.99 4.47 8.31
N ASN A 146 -7.16 3.93 7.42
CA ASN A 146 -7.40 3.98 5.99
C ASN A 146 -7.21 2.61 5.36
N MET A 147 -8.00 2.36 4.33
CA MET A 147 -7.82 1.21 3.43
C MET A 147 -7.87 1.73 2.00
N ASN A 148 -6.91 1.31 1.18
CA ASN A 148 -6.87 1.68 -0.23
C ASN A 148 -6.66 0.44 -1.10
N ILE A 149 -7.29 0.48 -2.27
CA ILE A 149 -7.06 -0.45 -3.37
C ILE A 149 -6.58 0.32 -4.58
N GLY A 150 -5.92 -0.35 -5.53
CA GLY A 150 -5.42 0.35 -6.70
C GLY A 150 -4.57 -0.49 -7.61
N TYR A 151 -3.83 0.20 -8.47
CA TYR A 151 -2.90 -0.41 -9.41
C TYR A 151 -1.60 0.39 -9.52
N ALA A 152 -0.48 -0.30 -9.53
CA ALA A 152 0.86 0.22 -9.69
C ALA A 152 1.36 -0.11 -11.10
N LEU A 153 1.56 0.93 -11.93
CA LEU A 153 2.14 0.79 -13.26
C LEU A 153 3.68 0.75 -13.15
N PRO A 154 4.34 -0.38 -13.44
CA PRO A 154 5.80 -0.44 -13.42
C PRO A 154 6.41 0.30 -14.61
N PHE A 155 7.52 1.00 -14.36
CA PHE A 155 8.32 1.60 -15.45
C PHE A 155 9.28 0.60 -16.09
N LYS A 156 9.46 -0.58 -15.47
CA LYS A 156 10.31 -1.66 -15.96
C LYS A 156 9.57 -2.98 -15.83
N ASN A 157 9.46 -3.73 -16.92
CA ASN A 157 8.73 -5.01 -16.94
C ASN A 157 9.48 -6.14 -16.22
N GLN A 158 10.82 -6.12 -16.28
CA GLN A 158 11.67 -7.14 -15.68
C GLN A 158 12.79 -6.50 -14.85
N PRO A 159 12.50 -5.99 -13.64
CA PRO A 159 13.50 -5.42 -12.74
C PRO A 159 14.42 -6.44 -12.05
N TRP A 160 14.75 -7.57 -12.68
CA TRP A 160 15.67 -8.57 -12.12
C TRP A 160 16.55 -9.21 -13.19
N ALA A 161 17.68 -9.76 -12.77
CA ALA A 161 18.61 -10.53 -13.59
C ALA A 161 19.14 -11.74 -12.82
N VAL A 162 19.44 -12.82 -13.54
CA VAL A 162 20.15 -14.00 -12.99
C VAL A 162 21.66 -13.76 -13.14
N LYS A 163 22.45 -14.01 -12.10
CA LYS A 163 23.89 -13.73 -12.06
C LYS A 163 24.77 -14.95 -12.35
N ASP A 164 24.28 -16.15 -12.08
CA ASP A 164 25.06 -17.40 -12.14
C ASP A 164 24.88 -18.17 -13.47
N GLY A 165 24.08 -17.64 -14.39
CA GLY A 165 23.79 -18.28 -15.69
C GLY A 165 22.68 -19.34 -15.64
N SER A 166 22.07 -19.57 -14.47
CA SER A 166 20.91 -20.47 -14.34
C SER A 166 19.73 -19.98 -15.17
N THR A 167 18.91 -20.91 -15.66
CA THR A 167 17.67 -20.58 -16.38
C THR A 167 16.47 -20.71 -15.46
N LEU A 168 15.62 -19.68 -15.42
CA LEU A 168 14.37 -19.72 -14.68
C LEU A 168 13.29 -20.41 -15.50
N SER A 169 12.57 -21.35 -14.89
CA SER A 169 11.36 -21.93 -15.44
C SER A 169 10.25 -20.88 -15.59
N GLN A 170 9.24 -21.16 -16.40
CA GLN A 170 8.11 -20.25 -16.61
C GLN A 170 7.37 -19.93 -15.31
N PHE A 171 7.24 -20.91 -14.41
CA PHE A 171 6.61 -20.73 -13.11
C PHE A 171 7.43 -19.79 -12.20
N GLU A 172 8.75 -19.99 -12.13
CA GLU A 172 9.64 -19.13 -11.34
C GLU A 172 9.60 -17.67 -11.83
N GLN A 173 9.57 -17.48 -13.16
CA GLN A 173 9.40 -16.14 -13.75
C GLN A 173 8.05 -15.51 -13.39
N GLN A 174 6.95 -16.28 -13.34
CA GLN A 174 5.65 -15.77 -12.91
C GLN A 174 5.63 -15.39 -11.44
N VAL A 175 6.26 -16.18 -10.57
CA VAL A 175 6.41 -15.84 -9.14
C VAL A 175 7.18 -14.53 -9.00
N LEU A 176 8.30 -14.37 -9.73
CA LEU A 176 9.08 -13.14 -9.74
C LEU A 176 8.28 -11.93 -10.26
N GLN A 177 7.51 -12.11 -11.34
CA GLN A 177 6.62 -11.07 -11.85
C GLN A 177 5.55 -10.65 -10.83
N LEU A 178 5.04 -11.59 -10.03
CA LEU A 178 4.04 -11.33 -9.01
C LEU A 178 4.62 -10.54 -7.82
N VAL A 179 5.85 -10.82 -7.41
CA VAL A 179 6.49 -10.14 -6.26
C VAL A 179 7.25 -8.88 -6.64
N ALA A 180 7.50 -8.67 -7.94
CA ALA A 180 8.14 -7.47 -8.45
C ALA A 180 7.25 -6.22 -8.25
N PRO A 181 7.85 -5.03 -8.10
CA PRO A 181 7.10 -3.80 -7.95
C PRO A 181 6.16 -3.54 -9.14
N GLY A 182 4.85 -3.54 -8.88
CA GLY A 182 3.82 -3.35 -9.91
C GLY A 182 2.60 -4.24 -9.67
N GLY A 183 1.48 -3.91 -10.31
CA GLY A 183 0.24 -4.69 -10.20
C GLY A 183 -0.72 -4.17 -9.13
N ILE A 184 -1.48 -5.07 -8.51
CA ILE A 184 -2.55 -4.70 -7.57
C ILE A 184 -1.97 -4.06 -6.31
N ILE A 185 -2.61 -2.98 -5.86
CA ILE A 185 -2.35 -2.33 -4.57
C ILE A 185 -3.43 -2.75 -3.59
N LEU A 186 -3.01 -3.20 -2.41
CA LEU A 186 -3.83 -3.38 -1.22
C LEU A 186 -3.12 -2.73 -0.05
N GLU A 187 -3.64 -1.63 0.45
CA GLU A 187 -3.02 -0.79 1.49
C GLU A 187 -3.94 -0.69 2.70
N MET A 188 -3.34 -0.78 3.88
CA MET A 188 -3.98 -0.42 5.14
C MET A 188 -3.03 0.48 5.92
N GLY A 189 -3.58 1.44 6.64
CA GLY A 189 -2.76 2.34 7.42
C GLY A 189 -3.51 3.05 8.52
N ILE A 190 -2.74 3.63 9.43
CA ILE A 190 -3.22 4.54 10.45
C ILE A 190 -2.44 5.84 10.30
N THR A 191 -3.10 6.97 10.48
CA THR A 191 -2.49 8.28 10.44
C THR A 191 -2.92 9.08 11.66
N PHE A 192 -1.98 9.82 12.25
CA PHE A 192 -2.11 10.60 13.46
C PHE A 192 -1.83 12.06 13.13
N GLY A 193 -2.78 12.95 13.43
CA GLY A 193 -2.57 14.40 13.32
C GLY A 193 -1.56 14.89 14.37
N ILE A 194 -0.61 15.71 13.96
CA ILE A 194 0.39 16.33 14.84
C ILE A 194 0.08 17.83 14.95
N GLN A 195 -0.11 18.30 16.17
CA GLN A 195 -0.31 19.71 16.53
C GLN A 195 1.01 20.33 16.98
#